data_AF-G4T0A5-F1
#
_entry.id   AF-G4T0A5-F1
#
_cell.length_a   1.000
_cell.length_b   1.000
_cell.length_c   1.000
_cell.angle_alpha   90.00
_cell.angle_beta   90.00
_cell.angle_gamma   90.00
#
_symmetry.space_group_name_H-M   'P 1'
#
loop_
_entity.id
_entity.type
_entity.pdbx_description
1 polymer ?
#
loop_
_entity_poly.entity_id
_entity_poly.type
_entity_poly.pdbx_seq_one_letter_code
_entity_poly.pdbx_strand_id
1 'polypeptide(L)'
;MKKTNKVKALTFAVATMGALTSLPSHAATTLNGGFNFEFTPTNSSHVMNIRADSWYNLTMGYLGWTHHSNWGYMRLRRGQPVTITVDATDIDGFHPGVTVWYRRQGRRFAPIEYVNAHSYSQSQDVMVQNATLDDDPVNPVNLGRIHMEFITNAFDRDGMGDILGETYDQSAINKVLDGVPGKVSLTFTPPKNGFYQFVVGGINPDEDIDTSKAVSQRYPVSVEVSFPGR
;
A
#
# COMPACT_ATOMS: atom_id res chain seq x y z
N MET A 1 -1.76 -83.99 22.76
CA MET A 1 -3.14 -83.50 22.59
C MET A 1 -3.23 -82.08 23.14
N LYS A 2 -3.77 -81.15 22.33
CA LYS A 2 -4.25 -79.77 22.65
C LYS A 2 -3.18 -78.76 23.12
N LYS A 3 -2.74 -77.81 22.28
CA LYS A 3 -3.35 -76.49 21.92
C LYS A 3 -3.44 -75.59 23.17
N THR A 4 -2.81 -74.41 23.27
CA THR A 4 -3.10 -73.09 22.62
C THR A 4 -2.32 -72.02 23.44
N ASN A 5 -2.05 -70.78 23.07
CA ASN A 5 -1.99 -70.01 21.83
C ASN A 5 -1.14 -68.76 22.15
N LYS A 6 -0.49 -68.22 21.13
CA LYS A 6 0.29 -66.99 21.16
C LYS A 6 -0.61 -65.78 21.44
N VAL A 7 -0.22 -64.91 22.35
CA VAL A 7 -0.61 -63.50 22.32
C VAL A 7 0.67 -62.68 22.31
N LYS A 8 1.11 -62.31 21.11
CA LYS A 8 2.13 -61.27 20.94
C LYS A 8 1.42 -59.94 21.15
N ALA A 9 1.78 -59.22 22.20
CA ALA A 9 1.36 -57.84 22.40
C ALA A 9 1.93 -57.00 21.24
N LEU A 10 1.04 -56.46 20.42
CA LEU A 10 1.37 -55.52 19.36
C LEU A 10 1.37 -54.13 20.01
N THR A 11 2.56 -53.60 20.29
CA THR A 11 2.71 -52.22 20.76
C THR A 11 2.39 -51.28 19.59
N PHE A 12 1.23 -50.64 19.62
CA PHE A 12 0.92 -49.51 18.76
C PHE A 12 1.74 -48.30 19.24
N ALA A 13 2.86 -48.02 18.58
CA ALA A 13 3.51 -46.72 18.68
C ALA A 13 2.68 -45.73 17.87
N VAL A 14 1.93 -44.85 18.56
CA VAL A 14 1.28 -43.69 17.94
C VAL A 14 2.39 -42.72 17.53
N ALA A 15 2.78 -42.76 16.26
CA ALA A 15 3.55 -41.68 15.66
C ALA A 15 2.61 -40.49 15.44
N THR A 16 2.52 -39.59 16.41
CA THR A 16 2.04 -38.23 16.15
C THR A 16 3.06 -37.55 15.25
N MET A 17 2.92 -37.75 13.94
CA MET A 17 3.44 -36.80 12.95
C MET A 17 2.74 -35.47 13.22
N GLY A 18 3.40 -34.61 14.00
CA GLY A 18 3.06 -33.20 14.04
C GLY A 18 3.25 -32.66 12.63
N ALA A 19 2.15 -32.55 11.88
CA ALA A 19 2.14 -31.74 10.67
C ALA A 19 2.48 -30.32 11.12
N LEU A 20 3.75 -29.93 10.94
CA LEU A 20 4.13 -28.54 10.88
C LEU A 20 3.39 -27.97 9.68
N THR A 21 2.21 -27.43 9.90
CA THR A 21 1.48 -26.66 8.90
C THR A 21 2.35 -25.45 8.59
N SER A 22 3.11 -25.50 7.50
CA SER A 22 3.74 -24.31 6.95
C SER A 22 2.63 -23.34 6.61
N LEU A 23 2.60 -22.19 7.28
CA LEU A 23 1.68 -21.12 6.89
C LEU A 23 2.07 -20.69 5.48
N PRO A 24 1.12 -20.51 4.55
CA PRO A 24 1.42 -20.05 3.20
C PRO A 24 2.21 -18.73 3.29
N SER A 25 3.43 -18.73 2.73
CA SER A 25 4.23 -17.51 2.56
C SER A 25 3.54 -16.63 1.52
N HIS A 26 3.43 -15.35 1.81
CA HIS A 26 2.96 -14.37 0.85
C HIS A 26 4.14 -13.52 0.44
N ALA A 27 4.26 -13.25 -0.85
CA ALA A 27 5.27 -12.35 -1.37
C ALA A 27 5.19 -11.01 -0.64
N ALA A 28 6.34 -10.37 -0.48
CA ALA A 28 6.49 -9.01 -0.03
C ALA A 28 7.64 -8.43 -0.83
N THR A 29 7.58 -7.12 -1.04
CA THR A 29 8.56 -6.39 -1.83
C THR A 29 9.02 -5.15 -1.10
N THR A 30 10.24 -4.74 -1.38
CA THR A 30 10.87 -3.58 -0.76
C THR A 30 10.53 -2.28 -1.49
N LEU A 31 10.44 -1.19 -0.72
CA LEU A 31 10.34 0.20 -1.18
C LEU A 31 11.71 0.89 -1.11
N ASN A 32 12.79 0.18 -1.45
CA ASN A 32 14.15 0.71 -1.44
C ASN A 32 14.41 1.71 -2.58
N GLY A 33 15.39 2.61 -2.39
CA GLY A 33 15.91 3.45 -3.48
C GLY A 33 15.18 4.78 -3.71
N GLY A 34 14.62 5.40 -2.66
CA GLY A 34 13.96 6.72 -2.77
C GLY A 34 12.47 6.67 -3.08
N PHE A 35 11.79 5.59 -2.66
CA PHE A 35 10.36 5.38 -2.88
C PHE A 35 9.53 5.46 -1.60
N ASN A 36 10.15 5.65 -0.42
CA ASN A 36 9.46 5.73 0.86
C ASN A 36 10.06 6.84 1.74
N PHE A 37 9.34 7.95 1.87
CA PHE A 37 9.85 9.17 2.51
C PHE A 37 9.29 9.35 3.92
N GLU A 38 10.12 9.75 4.88
CA GLU A 38 9.65 10.12 6.22
C GLU A 38 9.12 11.55 6.23
N PHE A 39 7.91 11.73 6.73
CA PHE A 39 7.30 13.02 7.00
C PHE A 39 7.28 13.30 8.50
N THR A 40 7.78 14.47 8.88
CA THR A 40 7.79 14.97 10.25
C THR A 40 7.37 16.43 10.30
N PRO A 41 7.01 17.00 11.46
CA PRO A 41 6.68 18.43 11.55
C PRO A 41 7.79 19.38 11.09
N THR A 42 9.05 18.94 11.09
CA THR A 42 10.21 19.72 10.63
C THR A 42 10.67 19.34 9.22
N ASN A 43 10.09 18.30 8.64
CA ASN A 43 10.34 17.83 7.28
C ASN A 43 9.01 17.34 6.70
N SER A 44 8.11 18.30 6.44
CA SER A 44 6.71 18.06 6.10
C SER A 44 6.46 18.00 4.60
N SER A 45 7.47 18.23 3.76
CA SER A 45 7.31 18.27 2.30
C SER A 45 8.40 17.49 1.59
N HIS A 46 8.01 16.79 0.52
CA HIS A 46 8.90 16.08 -0.39
C HIS A 46 8.39 16.19 -1.82
N VAL A 47 9.31 16.17 -2.79
CA VAL A 47 8.95 15.94 -4.20
C VAL A 47 9.03 14.44 -4.47
N MET A 48 7.94 13.86 -4.96
CA MET A 48 7.82 12.45 -5.31
C MET A 48 7.76 12.26 -6.81
N ASN A 49 8.52 11.31 -7.35
CA ASN A 49 8.54 11.02 -8.78
C ASN A 49 7.64 9.83 -9.10
N ILE A 50 6.44 10.09 -9.63
CA ILE A 50 5.38 9.08 -9.78
C ILE A 50 4.89 8.96 -11.21
N ARG A 51 4.35 7.81 -11.59
CA ARG A 51 3.68 7.64 -12.89
C ARG A 51 2.23 8.15 -12.85
N ALA A 52 1.75 8.65 -13.97
CA ALA A 52 0.42 9.24 -14.09
C ALA A 52 -0.76 8.24 -14.02
N ASP A 53 -0.46 6.94 -14.09
CA ASP A 53 -1.42 5.82 -13.99
C ASP A 53 -1.04 4.84 -12.87
N SER A 54 -0.20 5.29 -11.92
CA SER A 54 0.38 4.43 -10.90
C SER A 54 -0.52 4.16 -9.71
N TRP A 55 -1.45 5.07 -9.40
CA TRP A 55 -2.40 4.86 -8.31
C TRP A 55 -3.61 4.04 -8.75
N TYR A 56 -3.94 4.09 -10.03
CA TYR A 56 -5.04 3.32 -10.61
C TYR A 56 -4.71 2.93 -12.06
N ASN A 57 -4.36 1.66 -12.25
CA ASN A 57 -3.91 1.17 -13.54
C ASN A 57 -4.94 0.23 -14.19
N LEU A 58 -5.38 0.58 -15.39
CA LEU A 58 -6.38 -0.20 -16.14
C LEU A 58 -5.89 -1.60 -16.51
N THR A 59 -4.58 -1.81 -16.64
CA THR A 59 -3.99 -3.11 -17.02
C THR A 59 -3.61 -3.99 -15.84
N MET A 60 -3.50 -3.43 -14.63
CA MET A 60 -3.25 -4.19 -13.39
C MET A 60 -4.54 -4.60 -12.67
N GLY A 61 -5.64 -4.73 -13.40
CA GLY A 61 -6.94 -5.06 -12.82
C GLY A 61 -7.46 -3.96 -11.89
N TYR A 62 -7.25 -2.69 -12.26
CA TYR A 62 -7.71 -1.51 -11.51
C TYR A 62 -7.01 -1.28 -10.17
N LEU A 63 -5.85 -1.93 -9.98
CA LEU A 63 -5.01 -1.76 -8.81
C LEU A 63 -3.97 -0.66 -9.05
N GLY A 64 -3.47 -0.09 -7.96
CA GLY A 64 -2.27 0.72 -7.99
C GLY A 64 -1.02 -0.15 -8.14
N TRP A 65 0.03 0.41 -8.73
CA TRP A 65 1.31 -0.25 -8.93
C TRP A 65 2.34 0.31 -7.95
N THR A 66 2.76 -0.54 -7.01
CA THR A 66 3.60 -0.20 -5.85
C THR A 66 4.85 0.61 -6.19
N HIS A 67 5.63 0.19 -7.20
CA HIS A 67 6.92 0.81 -7.54
C HIS A 67 6.83 1.92 -8.59
N HIS A 68 5.66 2.11 -9.19
CA HIS A 68 5.36 3.23 -10.07
C HIS A 68 4.76 4.41 -9.29
N SER A 69 4.24 4.10 -8.11
CA SER A 69 3.85 5.06 -7.08
C SER A 69 5.07 5.39 -6.21
N ASN A 70 4.92 6.42 -5.37
CA ASN A 70 5.82 6.70 -4.27
C ASN A 70 5.06 6.62 -2.94
N TRP A 71 5.78 6.32 -1.88
CA TRP A 71 5.24 6.11 -0.56
C TRP A 71 5.78 7.14 0.41
N GLY A 72 5.00 7.42 1.43
CA GLY A 72 5.44 8.19 2.57
C GLY A 72 5.00 7.51 3.87
N TYR A 73 5.67 7.85 4.95
CA TYR A 73 5.27 7.44 6.28
C TYR A 73 5.46 8.55 7.29
N MET A 74 4.64 8.51 8.32
CA MET A 74 4.64 9.49 9.40
C MET A 74 4.22 8.81 10.70
N ARG A 75 4.68 9.36 11.84
CA ARG A 75 4.25 8.91 13.16
C ARG A 75 3.28 9.90 13.76
N LEU A 76 2.04 9.46 14.00
CA LEU A 76 0.95 10.32 14.44
C LEU A 76 0.44 9.96 15.84
N ARG A 77 -0.18 10.97 16.47
CA ARG A 77 -0.96 10.82 17.69
C ARG A 77 -2.44 10.76 17.34
N ARG A 78 -3.19 9.95 18.09
CA ARG A 78 -4.62 9.79 17.97
C ARG A 78 -5.33 11.14 18.17
N GLY A 79 -6.36 11.38 17.38
CA GLY A 79 -7.39 12.38 17.67
C GLY A 79 -7.09 13.80 17.20
N GLN A 80 -5.95 14.06 16.55
CA GLN A 80 -5.67 15.36 15.94
C GLN A 80 -5.64 15.23 14.41
N PRO A 81 -6.38 16.07 13.66
CA PRO A 81 -6.46 15.96 12.22
C PRO A 81 -5.09 16.22 11.56
N VAL A 82 -4.83 15.49 10.49
CA VAL A 82 -3.66 15.63 9.63
C VAL A 82 -4.14 15.76 8.20
N THR A 83 -3.52 16.65 7.44
CA THR A 83 -3.84 16.86 6.02
C THR A 83 -2.64 16.47 5.17
N ILE A 84 -2.87 15.65 4.15
CA ILE A 84 -1.90 15.38 3.09
C ILE A 84 -2.39 16.12 1.85
N THR A 85 -1.57 17.01 1.32
CA THR A 85 -1.81 17.69 0.05
C THR A 85 -0.83 17.16 -0.98
N VAL A 86 -1.36 16.76 -2.13
CA VAL A 86 -0.59 16.35 -3.30
C VAL A 86 -0.86 17.36 -4.39
N ASP A 87 0.20 17.99 -4.88
CA ASP A 87 0.16 19.12 -5.80
C ASP A 87 0.99 18.82 -7.05
N ALA A 88 0.29 18.65 -8.16
CA ALA A 88 0.78 18.38 -9.50
C ALA A 88 0.29 19.45 -10.49
N THR A 89 -0.12 20.65 -10.03
CA THR A 89 -0.71 21.69 -10.91
C THR A 89 0.24 22.18 -12.01
N ASP A 90 1.54 21.95 -11.85
CA ASP A 90 2.57 22.26 -12.85
C ASP A 90 2.66 21.21 -13.98
N ILE A 91 1.87 20.14 -13.92
CA ILE A 91 1.85 19.04 -14.88
C ILE A 91 0.45 18.95 -15.49
N ASP A 92 0.32 19.49 -16.70
CA ASP A 92 -0.97 19.53 -17.42
C ASP A 92 -1.54 18.13 -17.62
N GLY A 93 -2.84 17.97 -17.30
CA GLY A 93 -3.56 16.70 -17.40
C GLY A 93 -3.20 15.62 -16.37
N PHE A 94 -2.37 15.93 -15.36
CA PHE A 94 -2.04 14.99 -14.30
C PHE A 94 -3.06 15.09 -13.16
N HIS A 95 -3.57 13.94 -12.70
CA HIS A 95 -4.48 13.91 -11.56
C HIS A 95 -3.94 13.03 -10.43
N PRO A 96 -3.54 13.62 -9.28
CA PRO A 96 -2.99 12.87 -8.17
C PRO A 96 -4.05 12.08 -7.38
N GLY A 97 -3.66 10.90 -6.92
CA GLY A 97 -4.38 10.06 -5.97
C GLY A 97 -3.52 9.70 -4.76
N VAL A 98 -4.16 9.54 -3.61
CA VAL A 98 -3.52 9.20 -2.34
C VAL A 98 -4.35 8.18 -1.56
N THR A 99 -3.68 7.18 -0.97
CA THR A 99 -4.29 6.25 0.00
C THR A 99 -3.48 6.22 1.28
N VAL A 100 -4.16 6.23 2.43
CA VAL A 100 -3.55 6.20 3.76
C VAL A 100 -3.97 4.95 4.52
N TRP A 101 -3.00 4.30 5.15
CA TRP A 101 -3.21 3.21 6.08
C TRP A 101 -2.55 3.49 7.43
N TYR A 102 -3.15 2.96 8.50
CA TYR A 102 -2.45 2.76 9.75
C TYR A 102 -1.58 1.52 9.64
N ARG A 103 -0.26 1.69 9.81
CA ARG A 103 0.73 0.62 9.73
C ARG A 103 1.07 0.12 11.12
N ARG A 104 0.68 -1.12 11.44
CA ARG A 104 1.14 -1.77 12.67
C ARG A 104 2.64 -2.05 12.57
N GLN A 105 3.35 -1.70 13.63
CA GLN A 105 4.80 -1.88 13.75
C GLN A 105 5.18 -2.53 15.08
N GLY A 106 6.35 -3.17 15.10
CA GLY A 106 6.92 -3.84 16.28
C GLY A 106 7.60 -5.15 15.91
N ARG A 107 8.13 -5.88 16.90
CA ARG A 107 9.01 -7.06 16.68
C ARG A 107 8.44 -8.17 15.79
N ARG A 108 7.11 -8.29 15.67
CA ARG A 108 6.44 -9.33 14.85
C ARG A 108 5.98 -8.81 13.48
N PHE A 109 6.18 -7.54 13.19
CA PHE A 109 5.73 -6.90 11.97
C PHE A 109 6.92 -6.58 11.08
N ALA A 110 6.68 -6.63 9.77
CA ALA A 110 7.67 -6.26 8.77
C ALA A 110 8.00 -4.77 8.88
N PRO A 111 9.28 -4.39 8.72
CA PRO A 111 9.71 -2.99 8.70
C PRO A 111 8.94 -2.10 7.70
N ILE A 112 9.00 -0.78 7.89
CA ILE A 112 8.17 0.20 7.17
C ILE A 112 8.46 0.23 5.66
N GLU A 113 9.67 -0.17 5.29
CA GLU A 113 10.18 -0.25 3.92
C GLU A 113 9.67 -1.47 3.13
N TYR A 114 8.84 -2.33 3.71
CA TYR A 114 8.25 -3.48 3.01
C TYR A 114 6.74 -3.38 2.89
N VAL A 115 6.21 -3.77 1.74
CA VAL A 115 4.77 -3.91 1.46
C VAL A 115 4.48 -5.31 0.90
N ASN A 116 3.21 -5.69 0.86
CA ASN A 116 2.80 -7.07 0.60
C ASN A 116 2.81 -7.49 -0.87
N ALA A 117 2.96 -6.58 -1.82
CA ALA A 117 2.88 -6.90 -3.24
C ALA A 117 3.38 -5.76 -4.12
N HIS A 118 3.58 -6.08 -5.40
CA HIS A 118 3.84 -5.10 -6.47
C HIS A 118 2.59 -4.31 -6.89
N SER A 119 1.42 -4.64 -6.35
CA SER A 119 0.18 -3.91 -6.54
C SER A 119 -0.58 -3.72 -5.23
N TYR A 120 -1.48 -2.74 -5.19
CA TYR A 120 -2.30 -2.44 -4.03
C TYR A 120 -3.71 -2.02 -4.42
N SER A 121 -4.69 -2.35 -3.57
CA SER A 121 -6.03 -1.76 -3.64
C SER A 121 -6.03 -0.40 -2.96
N GLN A 122 -6.79 0.55 -3.50
CA GLN A 122 -6.87 1.92 -3.00
C GLN A 122 -7.73 2.06 -1.73
N SER A 123 -8.47 1.01 -1.33
CA SER A 123 -9.51 1.11 -0.31
C SER A 123 -9.64 -0.10 0.64
N GLN A 124 -8.67 -1.03 0.61
CA GLN A 124 -8.73 -2.26 1.40
C GLN A 124 -7.63 -2.34 2.46
N ASP A 125 -7.94 -3.07 3.53
CA ASP A 125 -6.96 -3.52 4.51
C ASP A 125 -5.97 -4.50 3.85
N VAL A 126 -4.71 -4.43 4.28
CA VAL A 126 -3.67 -5.40 3.94
C VAL A 126 -3.34 -6.22 5.17
N MET A 127 -3.55 -7.55 5.09
CA MET A 127 -3.33 -8.47 6.20
C MET A 127 -2.53 -9.69 5.74
N VAL A 128 -1.22 -9.65 5.96
CA VAL A 128 -0.30 -10.75 5.64
C VAL A 128 0.32 -11.30 6.92
N GLN A 129 0.12 -12.60 7.17
CA GLN A 129 0.58 -13.23 8.41
C GLN A 129 2.03 -13.74 8.35
N ASN A 130 2.52 -14.07 7.16
CA ASN A 130 3.84 -14.64 6.93
C ASN A 130 4.44 -14.05 5.64
N ALA A 131 4.78 -12.76 5.71
CA ALA A 131 5.36 -12.03 4.60
C ALA A 131 6.80 -12.50 4.39
N THR A 132 7.11 -12.85 3.16
CA THR A 132 8.43 -13.31 2.75
C THR A 132 8.92 -12.42 1.62
N LEU A 133 10.13 -11.88 1.76
CA LEU A 133 10.74 -11.12 0.68
C LEU A 133 10.94 -12.02 -0.53
N ASP A 134 10.35 -11.64 -1.66
CA ASP A 134 10.36 -12.42 -2.91
C ASP A 134 11.43 -11.93 -3.90
N ASP A 135 12.29 -11.01 -3.47
CA ASP A 135 13.35 -10.43 -4.30
C ASP A 135 14.51 -11.42 -4.56
N ASP A 136 14.65 -12.48 -3.75
CA ASP A 136 15.52 -13.65 -3.99
C ASP A 136 14.77 -14.95 -3.66
N PRO A 137 14.18 -15.63 -4.65
CA PRO A 137 13.35 -16.83 -4.43
C PRO A 137 14.16 -18.03 -3.90
N VAL A 138 15.50 -17.98 -3.95
CA VAL A 138 16.38 -19.05 -3.47
C VAL A 138 16.63 -18.91 -1.95
N ASN A 139 16.59 -17.69 -1.41
CA ASN A 139 16.83 -17.40 0.01
C ASN A 139 15.70 -16.55 0.60
N PRO A 140 14.50 -17.13 0.81
CA PRO A 140 13.35 -16.38 1.30
C PRO A 140 13.62 -15.77 2.68
N VAL A 141 13.54 -14.45 2.79
CA VAL A 141 13.67 -13.74 4.07
C VAL A 141 12.28 -13.57 4.68
N ASN A 142 12.04 -14.17 5.84
CA ASN A 142 10.81 -13.96 6.59
C ASN A 142 10.81 -12.57 7.24
N LEU A 143 9.85 -11.73 6.85
CA LEU A 143 9.69 -10.37 7.34
C LEU A 143 8.69 -10.26 8.50
N GLY A 144 7.97 -11.34 8.82
CA GLY A 144 6.89 -11.35 9.80
C GLY A 144 5.55 -10.92 9.20
N ARG A 145 4.79 -10.09 9.91
CA ARG A 145 3.44 -9.68 9.49
C ARG A 145 3.42 -8.32 8.80
N ILE A 146 2.69 -8.18 7.71
CA ILE A 146 2.31 -6.87 7.17
C ILE A 146 0.85 -6.65 7.52
N HIS A 147 0.56 -5.56 8.22
CA HIS A 147 -0.80 -5.23 8.65
C HIS A 147 -1.00 -3.72 8.47
N MET A 148 -1.79 -3.37 7.46
CA MET A 148 -2.12 -2.00 7.08
C MET A 148 -3.63 -1.87 7.11
N GLU A 149 -4.16 -1.13 8.08
CA GLU A 149 -5.60 -0.88 8.20
C GLU A 149 -5.93 0.37 7.39
N PHE A 150 -6.85 0.27 6.44
CA PHE A 150 -7.26 1.38 5.60
C PHE A 150 -7.84 2.51 6.46
N ILE A 151 -7.41 3.74 6.19
CA ILE A 151 -7.90 4.93 6.88
C ILE A 151 -8.79 5.73 5.94
N THR A 152 -8.26 6.12 4.79
CA THR A 152 -9.00 6.89 3.78
C THR A 152 -8.19 6.93 2.49
N ASN A 153 -8.85 7.35 1.41
CA ASN A 153 -8.23 7.73 0.16
C ASN A 153 -8.86 9.02 -0.39
N ALA A 154 -8.24 9.58 -1.42
CA ALA A 154 -8.81 10.61 -2.27
C ALA A 154 -8.05 10.67 -3.60
N PHE A 155 -8.70 11.16 -4.64
CA PHE A 155 -8.01 11.63 -5.83
C PHE A 155 -8.65 12.91 -6.38
N ASP A 156 -7.84 13.68 -7.08
CA ASP A 156 -8.25 14.85 -7.83
C ASP A 156 -9.19 14.45 -8.97
N ARG A 157 -10.41 14.98 -8.96
CA ARG A 157 -11.38 14.76 -10.03
C ARG A 157 -11.58 16.00 -10.91
N ASP A 158 -11.03 17.14 -10.52
CA ASP A 158 -11.16 18.36 -11.30
C ASP A 158 -10.46 18.19 -12.66
N GLY A 159 -11.06 18.72 -13.72
CA GLY A 159 -10.51 18.61 -15.09
C GLY A 159 -10.88 17.33 -15.85
N MET A 160 -11.31 16.25 -15.19
CA MET A 160 -11.62 14.97 -15.85
C MET A 160 -13.00 14.92 -16.58
N GLY A 161 -13.50 16.07 -17.03
CA GLY A 161 -14.81 16.21 -17.66
C GLY A 161 -16.02 15.88 -16.75
N ASP A 162 -17.22 15.95 -17.32
CA ASP A 162 -18.48 15.76 -16.57
C ASP A 162 -18.67 14.30 -16.13
N ILE A 163 -18.34 13.35 -17.01
CA ILE A 163 -18.57 11.92 -16.83
C ILE A 163 -17.24 11.18 -16.79
N LEU A 164 -16.98 10.44 -15.71
CA LEU A 164 -15.90 9.46 -15.68
C LEU A 164 -16.33 8.16 -16.37
N GLY A 165 -15.37 7.49 -17.01
CA GLY A 165 -15.58 6.13 -17.49
C GLY A 165 -16.01 5.19 -16.36
N GLU A 166 -16.85 4.20 -16.68
CA GLU A 166 -17.40 3.23 -15.70
C GLU A 166 -16.32 2.52 -14.89
N THR A 167 -15.14 2.34 -15.48
CA THR A 167 -13.98 1.76 -14.80
C THR A 167 -13.60 2.54 -13.56
N TYR A 168 -13.82 3.85 -13.49
CA TYR A 168 -13.50 4.70 -12.33
C TYR A 168 -14.67 4.88 -11.37
N ASP A 169 -15.82 4.24 -11.63
CA ASP A 169 -17.01 4.33 -10.78
C ASP A 169 -16.97 3.34 -9.62
N GLN A 170 -15.91 3.42 -8.83
CA GLN A 170 -15.76 2.64 -7.60
C GLN A 170 -16.16 3.50 -6.40
N SER A 171 -17.26 3.15 -5.74
CA SER A 171 -17.76 3.87 -4.55
C SER A 171 -16.77 3.94 -3.39
N ALA A 172 -15.80 3.03 -3.35
CA ALA A 172 -14.76 2.99 -2.32
C ALA A 172 -13.58 3.94 -2.60
N ILE A 173 -13.57 4.64 -3.74
CA ILE A 173 -12.53 5.59 -4.13
C ILE A 173 -13.13 7.01 -4.09
N ASN A 174 -12.62 7.84 -3.20
CA ASN A 174 -13.17 9.17 -2.96
C ASN A 174 -12.72 10.16 -4.06
N LYS A 175 -13.71 10.65 -4.82
CA LYS A 175 -13.55 11.68 -5.85
C LYS A 175 -13.58 13.05 -5.18
N VAL A 176 -12.53 13.86 -5.32
CA VAL A 176 -12.46 15.21 -4.73
C VAL A 176 -12.59 16.26 -5.83
N LEU A 177 -13.54 17.17 -5.66
CA LEU A 177 -13.73 18.37 -6.48
C LEU A 177 -13.46 19.58 -5.59
N ASP A 178 -12.25 20.15 -5.67
CA ASP A 178 -11.85 21.37 -4.96
C ASP A 178 -11.69 22.58 -5.89
N GLY A 179 -11.88 22.37 -7.20
CA GLY A 179 -11.83 23.38 -8.24
C GLY A 179 -10.44 23.63 -8.81
N VAL A 180 -9.43 22.83 -8.43
CA VAL A 180 -8.04 22.97 -8.89
C VAL A 180 -7.56 21.65 -9.50
N PRO A 181 -7.66 21.50 -10.85
CA PRO A 181 -7.07 20.36 -11.54
C PRO A 181 -5.58 20.21 -11.23
N GLY A 182 -5.14 18.99 -10.98
CA GLY A 182 -3.79 18.65 -10.57
C GLY A 182 -3.56 18.67 -9.06
N LYS A 183 -4.58 18.88 -8.23
CA LYS A 183 -4.42 18.99 -6.78
C LYS A 183 -5.42 18.14 -6.02
N VAL A 184 -4.97 17.49 -4.95
CA VAL A 184 -5.87 16.83 -3.99
C VAL A 184 -5.40 17.08 -2.57
N SER A 185 -6.34 17.42 -1.69
CA SER A 185 -6.11 17.51 -0.25
C SER A 185 -6.96 16.49 0.50
N LEU A 186 -6.30 15.66 1.30
CA LEU A 186 -6.90 14.59 2.08
C LEU A 186 -6.69 14.85 3.57
N THR A 187 -7.78 15.07 4.31
CA THR A 187 -7.73 15.21 5.77
C THR A 187 -8.24 13.94 6.45
N PHE A 188 -7.53 13.48 7.48
CA PHE A 188 -8.00 12.39 8.34
C PHE A 188 -7.63 12.63 9.80
N THR A 189 -8.42 12.06 10.72
CA THR A 189 -8.10 12.05 12.15
C THR A 189 -7.57 10.67 12.53
N PRO A 190 -6.29 10.53 12.93
CA PRO A 190 -5.69 9.26 13.34
C PRO A 190 -6.54 8.57 14.44
N PRO A 191 -7.09 7.37 14.20
CA PRO A 191 -7.84 6.65 15.23
C PRO A 191 -6.92 6.04 16.30
N LYS A 192 -5.63 5.87 15.99
CA LYS A 192 -4.63 5.20 16.83
C LYS A 192 -3.31 5.99 16.86
N ASN A 193 -2.55 5.84 17.94
CA ASN A 193 -1.15 6.27 17.96
C ASN A 193 -0.33 5.28 17.13
N GLY A 194 0.65 5.77 16.37
CA GLY A 194 1.63 4.92 15.70
C GLY A 194 2.00 5.40 14.31
N PHE A 195 2.44 4.47 13.48
CA PHE A 195 2.83 4.76 12.10
C PHE A 195 1.63 4.76 11.17
N TYR A 196 1.63 5.74 10.29
CA TYR A 196 0.74 5.82 9.15
C TYR A 196 1.62 5.79 7.92
N GLN A 197 1.24 4.95 6.96
CA GLN A 197 1.93 4.80 5.70
C GLN A 197 0.93 5.13 4.61
N PHE A 198 1.36 5.90 3.63
CA PHE A 198 0.53 6.33 2.53
C PHE A 198 1.26 6.17 1.22
N VAL A 199 0.48 6.08 0.15
CA VAL A 199 0.98 5.99 -1.23
C VAL A 199 0.38 7.11 -2.04
N VAL A 200 1.18 7.67 -2.94
CA VAL A 200 0.81 8.71 -3.90
C VAL A 200 1.12 8.19 -5.30
N GLY A 201 0.18 8.39 -6.22
CA GLY A 201 0.33 8.06 -7.63
C GLY A 201 -0.61 8.90 -8.49
N GLY A 202 -0.61 8.69 -9.80
CA GLY A 202 -1.59 9.31 -10.70
C GLY A 202 -2.74 8.37 -11.06
N ILE A 203 -3.87 8.94 -11.49
CA ILE A 203 -5.07 8.24 -11.93
C ILE A 203 -5.68 8.97 -13.14
N ASN A 204 -6.14 8.20 -14.13
CA ASN A 204 -6.90 8.72 -15.28
C ASN A 204 -6.33 10.02 -15.87
N PRO A 205 -5.05 10.04 -16.30
CA PRO A 205 -4.48 11.26 -16.84
C PRO A 205 -5.14 11.60 -18.18
N ASP A 206 -5.11 12.88 -18.54
CA ASP A 206 -5.64 13.34 -19.81
C ASP A 206 -4.90 12.72 -21.01
N GLU A 207 -5.54 12.74 -22.18
CA GLU A 207 -5.09 12.03 -23.38
C GLU A 207 -3.65 12.41 -23.82
N ASP A 208 -3.19 13.61 -23.49
CA ASP A 208 -1.86 14.12 -23.83
C ASP A 208 -0.73 13.56 -22.96
N ILE A 209 -1.06 12.88 -21.85
CA ILE A 209 -0.09 12.17 -21.02
C ILE A 209 0.09 10.73 -21.53
N ASP A 210 1.22 10.49 -22.18
CA ASP A 210 1.60 9.15 -22.65
C ASP A 210 1.92 8.19 -21.48
N THR A 211 1.00 7.28 -21.20
CA THR A 211 1.14 6.20 -20.20
C THR A 211 1.67 4.89 -20.79
N SER A 212 1.87 4.83 -22.12
CA SER A 212 2.33 3.62 -22.82
C SER A 212 3.83 3.36 -22.64
N LYS A 213 4.62 4.41 -22.31
CA LYS A 213 6.05 4.32 -22.02
C LYS A 213 6.27 3.80 -20.59
N ALA A 214 6.17 2.48 -20.45
CA ALA A 214 5.94 1.81 -19.16
C ALA A 214 7.04 1.91 -18.07
N VAL A 215 8.21 2.51 -18.30
CA VAL A 215 9.32 2.41 -17.33
C VAL A 215 10.02 3.73 -16.99
N SER A 216 10.05 4.73 -17.88
CA SER A 216 10.89 5.93 -17.68
C SER A 216 10.13 7.23 -17.37
N GLN A 217 8.85 7.34 -17.71
CA GLN A 217 8.14 8.61 -17.57
C GLN A 217 7.53 8.74 -16.18
N ARG A 218 8.25 9.45 -15.30
CA ARG A 218 7.81 9.79 -13.94
C ARG A 218 7.72 11.30 -13.83
N TYR A 219 6.72 11.76 -13.12
CA TYR A 219 6.39 13.17 -12.94
C TYR A 219 6.72 13.62 -11.52
N PRO A 220 7.38 14.77 -11.34
CA PRO A 220 7.69 15.32 -10.03
C PRO A 220 6.44 15.97 -9.45
N VAL A 221 5.88 15.37 -8.41
CA VAL A 221 4.69 15.87 -7.71
C VAL A 221 5.08 16.31 -6.30
N SER A 222 4.64 17.49 -5.90
CA SER A 222 4.90 18.01 -4.56
C SER A 222 3.91 17.38 -3.57
N VAL A 223 4.43 16.88 -2.44
CA VAL A 223 3.62 16.33 -1.36
C VAL A 223 3.93 17.11 -0.10
N GLU A 224 2.89 17.60 0.57
CA GLU A 224 2.98 18.30 1.85
C GLU A 224 2.07 17.65 2.89
N VAL A 225 2.56 17.52 4.12
CA VAL A 225 1.80 17.01 5.27
C VAL A 225 1.68 18.10 6.32
N SER A 226 0.45 18.59 6.52
CA SER A 226 0.14 19.51 7.60
C SER A 226 -0.10 18.72 8.89
N PHE A 227 0.81 18.90 9.86
CA PHE A 227 0.70 18.34 11.19
C PHE A 227 -0.08 19.30 12.11
N PRO A 228 -0.84 18.78 13.08
CA PRO A 228 -1.51 19.62 14.07
C PRO A 228 -0.49 20.48 14.83
N GLY A 229 -0.81 21.76 15.01
CA GLY A 229 -0.03 22.68 15.85
C GLY A 229 0.12 22.10 17.25
N ARG A 230 1.35 22.17 17.80
CA ARG A 230 1.63 21.72 19.16
C ARG A 230 1.05 22.67 20.19
#